data_AF-A0A250VD47-F1
#
_entry.id   AF-A0A250VD47-F1
#
_cell.length_a   1.000
_cell.length_b   1.000
_cell.length_c   1.000
_cell.angle_alpha   90.00
_cell.angle_beta   90.00
_cell.angle_gamma   90.00
#
_symmetry.space_group_name_H-M   'P 1'
#
loop_
_entity.id
_entity.type
_entity.pdbx_description
1 polymer ?
#
loop_
_entity_poly.entity_id
_entity_poly.type
_entity_poly.pdbx_seq_one_letter_code
_entity_poly.pdbx_strand_id
1 'polypeptide(L)'
;MASRIRLEDRECPLSTTVEHVGEWWTLLILHDAFDGYTRFDQFQENLGISSSMLTARLKSLVADKLLERRPYQTNPVRHEYVLTEFGRSLRPVIVALAAWGNSRLAPQDRSMILVDADSGEEVEPVVVDARTGRRLDDSDAFVFTAGPAASPAMRDRYPNGSTTQR
;
A
#
# COMPACT_ATOMS: atom_id res chain seq x y z
N MET A 1 15.24 -14.71 -9.64
CA MET A 1 15.11 -14.30 -11.06
C MET A 1 14.91 -12.79 -11.06
N ALA A 2 15.93 -12.03 -11.45
CA ALA A 2 15.81 -10.57 -11.52
C ALA A 2 14.73 -10.23 -12.57
N SER A 3 13.62 -9.65 -12.13
CA SER A 3 12.58 -9.13 -13.02
C SER A 3 13.23 -8.10 -13.93
N ARG A 4 13.10 -8.27 -15.26
CA ARG A 4 13.44 -7.25 -16.24
C ARG A 4 12.39 -6.13 -16.11
N ILE A 5 12.60 -5.24 -15.16
CA ILE A 5 11.84 -4.00 -15.03
C ILE A 5 12.10 -3.20 -16.31
N ARG A 6 11.06 -2.94 -17.11
CA ARG A 6 11.20 -2.09 -18.29
C ARG A 6 11.32 -0.63 -17.81
N LEU A 7 11.95 0.24 -18.61
CA LEU A 7 12.12 1.66 -18.25
C LEU A 7 10.77 2.34 -17.95
N GLU A 8 9.75 1.97 -18.72
CA GLU A 8 8.33 2.36 -18.56
C GLU A 8 7.68 1.92 -17.23
N ASP A 9 8.17 0.83 -16.60
CA ASP A 9 7.67 0.38 -15.29
C ASP A 9 8.24 1.24 -14.16
N ARG A 10 9.41 1.86 -14.33
CA ARG A 10 10.01 2.74 -13.31
C ARG A 10 9.34 4.11 -13.25
N GLU A 11 8.70 4.52 -14.33
CA GLU A 11 7.98 5.79 -14.46
C GLU A 11 6.48 5.65 -14.13
N CYS A 12 5.97 4.42 -14.01
CA CYS A 12 4.57 4.13 -13.70
C CYS A 12 4.34 4.12 -12.17
N PRO A 13 3.51 5.02 -11.62
CA PRO A 13 3.24 5.07 -10.17
C PRO A 13 2.62 3.78 -9.63
N LEU A 14 1.82 3.09 -10.44
CA LEU A 14 1.25 1.78 -10.08
C LEU A 14 2.33 0.70 -10.01
N SER A 15 3.30 0.69 -10.93
CA SER A 15 4.39 -0.26 -10.91
C SER A 15 5.34 -0.01 -9.73
N THR A 16 5.64 1.25 -9.39
CA THR A 16 6.36 1.59 -8.15
C THR A 16 5.59 1.13 -6.92
N THR A 17 4.27 1.36 -6.89
CA THR A 17 3.42 0.87 -5.80
C THR A 17 3.46 -0.65 -5.72
N VAL A 18 3.35 -1.38 -6.84
CA VAL A 18 3.41 -2.85 -6.91
C VAL A 18 4.82 -3.40 -6.60
N GLU A 19 5.90 -2.68 -6.85
CA GLU A 19 7.24 -3.08 -6.40
C GLU A 19 7.34 -3.12 -4.87
N HIS A 20 6.68 -2.17 -4.18
CA HIS A 20 6.62 -2.15 -2.72
C HIS A 20 5.50 -3.04 -2.17
N VAL A 21 4.32 -3.04 -2.80
CA VAL A 21 3.06 -3.67 -2.33
C VAL A 21 2.88 -5.10 -2.83
N GLY A 22 3.44 -5.44 -4.00
CA GLY A 22 3.32 -6.74 -4.66
C GLY A 22 4.14 -7.85 -4.00
N GLU A 23 4.88 -7.52 -2.96
CA GLU A 23 5.59 -8.48 -2.13
C GLU A 23 4.74 -8.76 -0.90
N TRP A 24 4.11 -9.94 -0.85
CA TRP A 24 3.08 -10.36 0.11
C TRP A 24 3.37 -9.97 1.57
N TRP A 25 4.64 -10.07 1.98
CA TRP A 25 5.06 -9.75 3.35
C TRP A 25 5.08 -8.25 3.66
N THR A 26 5.31 -7.38 2.68
CA THR A 26 5.33 -5.94 2.90
C THR A 26 3.97 -5.44 3.37
N LEU A 27 2.89 -5.84 2.71
CA LEU A 27 1.54 -5.47 3.11
C LEU A 27 1.19 -5.96 4.52
N LEU A 28 1.56 -7.22 4.84
CA LEU A 28 1.29 -7.80 6.15
C LEU A 28 2.09 -7.12 7.27
N ILE A 29 3.37 -6.82 7.03
CA ILE A 29 4.19 -6.08 8.01
C ILE A 29 3.65 -4.67 8.21
N LEU A 30 3.23 -3.99 7.13
CA LEU A 30 2.63 -2.67 7.24
C LEU A 30 1.29 -2.72 7.98
N HIS A 31 0.46 -3.74 7.72
CA HIS A 31 -0.79 -3.97 8.46
C HIS A 31 -0.54 -4.11 9.96
N ASP A 32 0.36 -5.00 10.36
CA ASP A 32 0.79 -5.15 11.76
C ASP A 32 1.32 -3.81 12.33
N ALA A 33 2.10 -3.06 11.54
CA ALA A 33 2.61 -1.78 12.00
C ALA A 33 1.50 -0.72 12.20
N PHE A 34 0.42 -0.78 11.42
CA PHE A 34 -0.78 0.04 11.64
C PHE A 34 -1.56 -0.36 12.88
N ASP A 35 -1.54 -1.65 13.24
CA ASP A 35 -2.13 -2.18 14.47
C ASP A 35 -1.24 -1.93 15.71
N GLY A 36 -0.07 -1.32 15.52
CA GLY A 36 0.81 -0.86 16.58
C GLY A 36 1.92 -1.84 16.97
N TYR A 37 2.11 -2.92 16.21
CA TYR A 37 3.29 -3.77 16.37
C TYR A 37 4.54 -3.00 15.91
N THR A 38 5.59 -3.00 16.74
CA THR A 38 6.84 -2.27 16.42
C THR A 38 8.09 -3.12 16.59
N ARG A 39 7.99 -4.27 17.26
CA ARG A 39 9.16 -5.10 17.61
C ARG A 39 9.29 -6.30 16.67
N PHE A 40 10.52 -6.76 16.49
CA PHE A 40 10.82 -7.87 15.58
C PHE A 40 10.13 -9.18 15.98
N ASP A 41 10.15 -9.50 17.28
CA ASP A 41 9.49 -10.68 17.87
C ASP A 41 7.98 -10.65 17.64
N GLN A 42 7.35 -9.48 17.84
CA GLN A 42 5.94 -9.27 17.55
C GLN A 42 5.56 -9.59 16.10
N PHE A 43 6.27 -9.00 15.13
CA PHE A 43 6.02 -9.29 13.71
C PHE A 43 6.27 -10.77 13.39
N GLN A 44 7.31 -11.36 13.97
CA GLN A 44 7.65 -12.76 13.71
C GLN A 44 6.57 -13.71 14.22
N GLU A 45 6.12 -13.50 15.46
CA GLU A 45 5.08 -14.31 16.11
C GLU A 45 3.74 -14.16 15.40
N ASN A 46 3.35 -12.93 15.06
CA ASN A 46 2.05 -12.66 14.45
C ASN A 46 1.96 -13.20 13.01
N LEU A 47 3.03 -13.04 12.22
CA LEU A 47 3.02 -13.42 10.80
C LEU A 47 3.48 -14.85 10.53
N GLY A 48 4.09 -15.53 11.51
CA GLY A 48 4.67 -16.87 11.32
C GLY A 48 5.82 -16.89 10.29
N ILE A 49 6.43 -15.74 10.03
CA ILE A 49 7.47 -15.55 9.02
C ILE A 49 8.84 -15.99 9.55
N SER A 50 9.72 -16.50 8.68
CA SER A 50 11.09 -16.84 9.09
C SER A 50 11.89 -15.58 9.45
N SER A 51 12.79 -15.67 10.44
CA SER A 51 13.61 -14.52 10.87
C SER A 51 14.46 -13.95 9.73
N SER A 52 14.96 -14.80 8.83
CA SER A 52 15.77 -14.35 7.68
C SER A 52 14.93 -13.53 6.68
N MET A 53 13.71 -13.97 6.38
CA MET A 53 12.80 -13.22 5.51
C MET A 53 12.35 -11.92 6.17
N LEU A 54 11.93 -11.96 7.44
CA LEU A 54 11.51 -10.76 8.16
C LEU A 54 12.63 -9.72 8.22
N THR A 55 13.87 -10.15 8.48
CA THR A 55 15.04 -9.26 8.46
C THR A 55 15.22 -8.59 7.10
N ALA A 56 15.11 -9.36 6.01
CA ALA A 56 15.22 -8.81 4.66
C ALA A 56 14.12 -7.78 4.39
N ARG A 57 12.87 -8.05 4.79
CA ARG A 57 11.74 -7.16 4.57
C ARG A 57 11.79 -5.89 5.39
N LEU A 58 12.06 -5.98 6.69
CA LEU A 58 12.23 -4.79 7.52
C LEU A 58 13.39 -3.92 7.01
N LYS A 59 14.47 -4.52 6.51
CA LYS A 59 15.57 -3.76 5.90
C LYS A 59 15.13 -3.00 4.65
N SER A 60 14.37 -3.64 3.75
CA SER A 60 13.80 -2.98 2.57
C SER A 60 12.86 -1.84 2.94
N LEU A 61 11.92 -2.07 3.86
CA LEU A 61 10.97 -1.06 4.31
C LEU A 61 11.64 0.16 4.94
N VAL A 62 12.76 -0.05 5.64
CA VAL A 62 13.57 1.06 6.18
C VAL A 62 14.33 1.79 5.08
N ALA A 63 14.90 1.06 4.11
CA ALA A 63 15.59 1.67 2.97
C ALA A 63 14.63 2.53 2.11
N ASP A 64 13.39 2.07 1.94
CA ASP A 64 12.32 2.75 1.21
C ASP A 64 11.63 3.84 2.03
N LYS A 65 12.09 4.09 3.27
CA LYS A 65 11.56 5.10 4.20
C LYS A 65 10.09 4.90 4.57
N LEU A 66 9.57 3.68 4.47
CA LEU A 66 8.23 3.33 4.96
C LEU A 66 8.26 3.09 6.48
N LEU A 67 9.36 2.51 6.96
CA LEU A 67 9.64 2.34 8.38
C LEU A 67 10.91 3.10 8.78
N GLU A 68 10.99 3.50 10.04
CA GLU A 68 12.21 3.96 10.68
C GLU A 68 12.63 2.93 11.74
N ARG A 69 13.93 2.59 11.76
CA ARG A 69 14.49 1.76 12.82
C ARG A 69 15.14 2.63 13.88
N ARG A 70 14.59 2.65 15.09
CA ARG A 70 15.11 3.46 16.20
C ARG A 70 15.30 2.64 17.49
N PRO A 71 16.27 3.00 18.34
CA PRO A 71 16.42 2.34 19.64
C PRO A 71 15.26 2.76 20.57
N TYR A 72 14.63 1.78 21.23
CA TYR A 72 13.65 2.03 22.30
C TYR A 72 14.19 1.70 23.70
N GLN A 73 15.31 0.96 23.75
CA GLN A 73 16.00 0.60 24.96
C GLN A 73 17.50 0.72 24.71
N THR A 74 18.27 1.20 25.69
CA THR A 74 19.71 1.44 25.55
C THR A 74 20.58 0.41 26.27
N ASN A 75 20.03 -0.42 27.16
CA ASN A 75 20.79 -1.46 27.87
C ASN A 75 19.94 -2.70 28.23
N PRO A 76 20.08 -3.85 27.51
CA PRO A 76 20.75 -3.98 26.22
C PRO A 76 20.06 -3.12 25.14
N VAL A 77 20.79 -2.70 24.10
CA VAL A 77 20.20 -1.90 23.02
C VAL A 77 19.15 -2.75 22.28
N ARG A 78 17.91 -2.29 22.24
CA ARG A 78 16.83 -2.90 21.47
C ARG A 78 16.22 -1.88 20.51
N HIS A 79 15.87 -2.35 19.32
CA HIS A 79 15.32 -1.54 18.26
C HIS A 79 13.86 -1.89 18.02
N GLU A 80 13.11 -0.87 17.61
CA GLU A 80 11.78 -0.99 17.07
C GLU A 80 11.74 -0.43 15.65
N TYR A 81 10.70 -0.79 14.92
CA TYR A 81 10.39 -0.37 13.57
C TYR A 81 9.06 0.37 13.60
N VAL A 82 9.09 1.66 13.28
CA VAL A 82 7.92 2.53 13.39
C VAL A 82 7.57 3.13 12.04
N LEU A 83 6.27 3.27 11.75
CA LEU A 83 5.82 3.91 10.52
C LEU A 83 6.27 5.38 10.47
N THR A 84 6.92 5.73 9.36
CA THR A 84 7.21 7.13 9.00
C THR A 84 5.92 7.82 8.53
N GLU A 85 5.97 9.13 8.28
CA GLU A 85 4.88 9.84 7.62
C GLU A 85 4.55 9.23 6.24
N PHE A 86 5.58 8.91 5.45
CA PHE A 86 5.40 8.26 4.15
C PHE A 86 4.79 6.86 4.29
N GLY A 87 5.22 6.05 5.27
CA GLY A 87 4.61 4.76 5.58
C GLY A 87 3.14 4.88 5.99
N ARG A 88 2.80 5.87 6.81
CA ARG A 88 1.41 6.14 7.23
C ARG A 88 0.51 6.50 6.06
N SER A 89 1.05 7.15 5.03
CA SER A 89 0.29 7.52 3.83
C SER A 89 -0.24 6.32 3.03
N LEU A 90 0.27 5.10 3.27
CA LEU A 90 -0.24 3.87 2.64
C LEU A 90 -1.50 3.30 3.29
N ARG A 91 -1.96 3.83 4.43
CA ARG A 91 -3.16 3.32 5.12
C ARG A 91 -4.38 3.20 4.20
N PRO A 92 -4.73 4.19 3.35
CA PRO A 92 -5.87 4.07 2.44
C PRO A 92 -5.76 2.91 1.45
N VAL A 93 -4.54 2.56 1.02
CA VAL A 93 -4.30 1.43 0.11
C VAL A 93 -4.61 0.11 0.82
N ILE A 94 -4.14 -0.06 2.07
CA ILE A 94 -4.41 -1.26 2.87
C ILE A 94 -5.91 -1.40 3.13
N VAL A 95 -6.58 -0.30 3.48
CA VAL A 95 -8.03 -0.27 3.69
C VAL A 95 -8.79 -0.69 2.43
N ALA A 96 -8.42 -0.15 1.27
CA ALA A 96 -9.06 -0.51 0.00
C ALA A 96 -8.83 -1.99 -0.36
N LEU A 97 -7.62 -2.52 -0.12
CA LEU A 97 -7.31 -3.94 -0.35
C LEU A 97 -8.13 -4.86 0.56
N ALA A 98 -8.27 -4.53 1.85
CA ALA A 98 -9.08 -5.29 2.79
C ALA A 98 -10.57 -5.29 2.37
N ALA A 99 -11.10 -4.12 2.00
CA ALA A 99 -12.47 -4.00 1.50
C ALA A 99 -12.71 -4.80 0.21
N TRP A 100 -11.77 -4.74 -0.73
CA TRP A 100 -11.83 -5.56 -1.95
C TRP A 100 -11.84 -7.06 -1.61
N GLY A 101 -11.00 -7.51 -0.68
CA GLY A 101 -10.98 -8.88 -0.20
C GLY A 101 -12.30 -9.34 0.43
N ASN A 102 -12.98 -8.44 1.15
CA ASN A 102 -14.29 -8.67 1.77
C ASN A 102 -15.48 -8.57 0.81
N SER A 103 -15.32 -7.90 -0.34
CA SER A 103 -16.42 -7.63 -1.28
C SER A 103 -17.08 -8.89 -1.86
N ARG A 104 -16.35 -10.01 -1.89
CA ARG A 104 -16.84 -11.33 -2.33
C ARG A 104 -17.48 -12.17 -1.22
N LEU A 105 -17.40 -11.71 0.03
CA LEU A 105 -17.90 -12.42 1.21
C LEU A 105 -19.22 -11.82 1.66
N ALA A 106 -20.13 -12.67 2.13
CA ALA A 106 -21.28 -12.19 2.87
C ALA A 106 -20.82 -11.55 4.19
N PRO A 107 -21.53 -10.54 4.74
CA PRO A 107 -21.08 -9.84 5.95
C PRO A 107 -20.72 -10.77 7.12
N GLN A 108 -21.50 -11.84 7.34
CA GLN A 108 -21.25 -12.81 8.41
C GLN A 108 -20.01 -13.69 8.23
N ASP A 109 -19.45 -13.75 7.02
CA ASP A 109 -18.27 -14.57 6.68
C ASP A 109 -16.97 -13.75 6.74
N ARG A 110 -17.04 -12.45 7.05
CA ARG A 110 -15.88 -11.55 7.12
C ARG A 110 -15.18 -11.70 8.47
N SER A 111 -13.96 -12.23 8.45
CA SER A 111 -13.15 -12.39 9.68
C SER A 111 -12.56 -11.08 10.21
N MET A 112 -12.50 -10.04 9.39
CA MET A 112 -11.99 -8.71 9.75
C MET A 112 -12.79 -7.66 8.99
N ILE A 113 -13.23 -6.62 9.68
CA ILE A 113 -13.95 -5.48 9.11
C ILE A 113 -13.33 -4.18 9.62
N LEU A 114 -13.46 -3.12 8.83
CA LEU A 114 -13.15 -1.77 9.28
C LEU A 114 -14.42 -1.15 9.84
N VAL A 115 -14.34 -0.61 11.05
CA VAL A 115 -15.44 0.10 11.69
C VAL A 115 -15.07 1.54 11.98
N ASP A 116 -16.06 2.41 12.02
CA ASP A 116 -15.91 3.71 12.67
C ASP A 116 -15.75 3.48 14.18
N ALA A 117 -14.72 4.09 14.78
CA ALA A 117 -14.38 3.83 16.17
C ALA A 117 -15.40 4.41 17.16
N ASP A 118 -16.18 5.43 16.74
CA ASP A 118 -17.16 6.10 17.60
C ASP A 118 -18.53 5.43 17.49
N SER A 119 -18.98 5.07 16.28
CA SER A 119 -20.29 4.44 16.07
C SER A 119 -20.25 2.91 16.13
N GLY A 120 -19.10 2.30 15.84
CA GLY A 120 -18.97 0.85 15.67
C GLY A 120 -19.55 0.30 14.37
N GLU A 121 -20.03 1.17 13.47
CA GLU A 121 -20.61 0.75 12.20
C GLU A 121 -19.53 0.35 11.20
N GLU A 122 -19.80 -0.70 10.41
CA GLU A 122 -18.90 -1.14 9.34
C GLU A 122 -18.79 -0.06 8.27
N VAL A 123 -17.56 0.31 7.94
CA VAL A 123 -17.25 1.31 6.92
C VAL A 123 -17.17 0.62 5.56
N GLU A 124 -17.80 1.21 4.55
CA GLU A 124 -17.54 0.89 3.15
C GLU A 124 -16.52 1.89 2.59
N PRO A 125 -15.24 1.51 2.41
CA PRO A 125 -14.22 2.42 1.91
C PRO A 125 -14.38 2.64 0.42
N VAL A 126 -14.34 3.90 0.00
CA VAL A 126 -14.53 4.30 -1.39
C VAL A 126 -13.43 5.28 -1.78
N VAL A 127 -12.92 5.16 -3.01
CA VAL A 127 -11.96 6.13 -3.56
C VAL A 127 -12.74 7.16 -4.36
N VAL A 128 -12.62 8.43 -3.96
CA VAL A 128 -13.29 9.55 -4.61
C VAL A 128 -12.29 10.60 -5.08
N ASP A 129 -12.61 11.34 -6.12
CA ASP A 129 -11.95 12.61 -6.41
C ASP A 129 -12.27 13.59 -5.28
N ALA A 130 -11.28 13.98 -4.50
CA ALA A 130 -11.44 14.88 -3.36
C ALA A 130 -12.08 16.23 -3.73
N ARG A 131 -11.97 16.66 -5.00
CA ARG A 131 -12.54 17.93 -5.46
C ARG A 131 -14.03 17.81 -5.81
N THR A 132 -14.45 16.70 -6.43
CA THR A 132 -15.82 16.55 -6.95
C THR A 132 -16.69 15.62 -6.11
N GLY A 133 -16.08 14.81 -5.24
CA GLY A 133 -16.74 13.75 -4.49
C GLY A 133 -17.18 12.54 -5.34
N ARG A 134 -16.90 12.55 -6.65
CA ARG A 134 -17.25 11.45 -7.54
C ARG A 134 -16.35 10.25 -7.26
N ARG A 135 -16.93 9.05 -7.22
CA ARG A 135 -16.19 7.79 -7.13
C ARG A 135 -15.32 7.57 -8.37
N LEU A 136 -14.13 7.01 -8.16
CA LEU A 136 -13.13 6.77 -9.20
C LEU A 136 -13.14 5.34 -9.77
N ASP A 137 -14.25 4.62 -9.58
CA ASP A 137 -14.45 3.24 -10.06
C ASP A 137 -14.97 3.17 -11.51
N ASP A 138 -15.43 4.28 -12.08
CA ASP A 138 -15.83 4.38 -13.49
C ASP A 138 -14.60 4.63 -14.38
N SER A 139 -14.11 3.57 -15.02
CA SER A 139 -12.94 3.62 -15.91
C SER A 139 -13.17 4.41 -17.20
N ASP A 140 -14.42 4.63 -17.60
CA ASP A 140 -14.75 5.41 -18.80
C ASP A 140 -14.77 6.91 -18.46
N ALA A 141 -15.20 7.26 -17.24
CA ALA A 141 -15.19 8.64 -16.76
C ALA A 141 -13.82 9.12 -16.26
N PHE A 142 -12.97 8.23 -15.75
CA PHE A 142 -11.66 8.55 -15.18
C PHE A 142 -10.55 7.70 -15.81
N VAL A 143 -9.80 8.31 -16.73
CA VAL A 143 -8.73 7.65 -17.50
C VAL A 143 -7.34 8.13 -17.09
N PHE A 144 -6.36 7.22 -17.13
CA PHE A 144 -4.94 7.59 -17.03
C PHE A 144 -4.46 8.21 -18.33
N THR A 145 -3.76 9.34 -18.25
CA THR A 145 -3.17 10.02 -19.41
C THR A 145 -1.77 10.54 -19.08
N ALA A 146 -0.96 10.83 -20.10
CA ALA A 146 0.40 11.31 -19.91
C ALA A 146 0.44 12.66 -19.17
N GLY A 147 1.20 12.71 -18.08
CA GLY A 147 1.41 13.94 -17.34
C GLY A 147 2.35 14.93 -18.04
N PRO A 148 2.46 16.17 -17.54
CA PRO A 148 3.30 17.22 -18.14
C PRO A 148 4.78 16.82 -18.30
N ALA A 149 5.30 16.00 -17.38
CA ALA A 149 6.68 15.52 -17.37
C ALA A 149 6.86 14.13 -18.02
N ALA A 150 5.84 13.58 -18.67
CA ALA A 150 5.92 12.24 -19.25
C ALA A 150 7.01 12.13 -20.31
N SER A 151 7.80 11.05 -20.23
CA SER A 151 8.77 10.67 -21.25
C SER A 151 8.08 10.35 -22.59
N PRO A 152 8.81 10.29 -23.71
CA PRO A 152 8.24 9.84 -24.98
C PRO A 152 7.58 8.46 -24.89
N ALA A 153 8.17 7.51 -24.14
CA ALA A 153 7.61 6.18 -23.93
C ALA A 153 6.30 6.23 -23.13
N MET A 154 6.23 7.04 -22.07
CA MET A 154 5.00 7.22 -21.29
C MET A 154 3.89 7.92 -22.09
N ARG A 155 4.23 8.85 -22.99
CA ARG A 155 3.26 9.49 -23.90
C ARG A 155 2.70 8.53 -24.94
N ASP A 156 3.52 7.61 -25.43
CA ASP A 156 3.07 6.56 -26.36
C ASP A 156 2.13 5.58 -25.66
N ARG A 157 2.46 5.19 -24.42
CA ARG A 157 1.63 4.30 -23.59
C ARG A 157 0.32 4.93 -23.12
N TYR A 158 0.35 6.21 -22.75
CA TYR A 158 -0.81 6.96 -22.25
C TYR A 158 -1.06 8.19 -23.13
N PRO A 159 -1.52 7.99 -24.39
CA PRO A 159 -1.74 9.10 -25.30
C PRO A 159 -2.70 10.11 -24.68
N ASN A 160 -2.43 11.40 -24.89
CA ASN A 160 -3.30 12.47 -24.44
C ASN A 160 -4.68 12.26 -25.04
N GLY A 161 -5.65 11.92 -24.19
CA GLY A 161 -7.02 11.62 -24.59
C GLY A 161 -7.62 12.81 -25.33
N SER A 162 -7.58 12.76 -26.66
CA SER A 162 -8.35 13.60 -27.55
C SER A 162 -9.02 12.73 -28.59
N THR A 163 -9.89 11.81 -28.14
CA THR A 163 -10.89 11.22 -29.02
C THR A 163 -12.13 10.83 -28.24
N THR A 164 -12.87 11.84 -27.75
CA THR A 164 -14.33 11.77 -27.86
C THR A 164 -14.67 12.43 -29.18
N GLN A 165 -14.75 11.64 -30.24
CA GLN A 165 -15.38 12.04 -31.49
C GLN A 165 -16.68 11.25 -31.61
N ARG A 166 -17.79 11.97 -31.35
CA ARG A 166 -19.20 11.73 -31.70
C ARG A 166 -19.81 10.34 -31.53
#